data_AF-A0A8J4S2L5-F1
#
_entry.id   AF-A0A8J4S2L5-F1
#
_cell.length_a   1.000
_cell.length_b   1.000
_cell.length_c   1.000
_cell.angle_alpha   90.00
_cell.angle_beta   90.00
_cell.angle_gamma   90.00
#
_symmetry.space_group_name_H-M   'P 1'
#
loop_
_entity.id
_entity.type
_entity.pdbx_description
1 polymer ?
#
loop_
_entity_poly.entity_id
_entity_poly.type
_entity_poly.pdbx_seq_one_letter_code
_entity_poly.pdbx_strand_id
1 'polypeptide(L)'
;MFDARLQAKILKVVDVSYGGVIGFNQAIELSSEILSNVKFIQEKRLIGKYFEEISLDTGKYVVGVDDTLKALEMGAVKILIVWENLDINRYVLKNSTNSEIIIKHLNEEQEADQSNFRAPVGSADLEVQEKMPLLEWFAAEYKKFGCTLEFVTNKSQEGSQFCRGFGGIGGILRYQLDIRSFDEFSDDGEVCDDSELELINSFPMLMQENGAKRTSPVQEIEETPKELN
;
A
#
# COMPACT_ATOMS: atom_id res chain seq x y z
N MET A 1 20.60 -25.98 -27.89
CA MET A 1 20.92 -24.90 -26.93
C MET A 1 19.60 -24.34 -26.45
N PHE A 2 19.39 -24.25 -25.14
CA PHE A 2 18.14 -23.73 -24.57
C PHE A 2 18.11 -22.19 -24.69
N ASP A 3 16.95 -21.60 -24.98
CA ASP A 3 16.83 -20.15 -25.17
C ASP A 3 17.04 -19.41 -23.83
N ALA A 4 17.94 -18.42 -23.83
CA ALA A 4 18.26 -17.62 -22.64
C ALA A 4 17.04 -16.87 -22.07
N ARG A 5 16.06 -16.51 -22.91
CA ARG A 5 14.82 -15.85 -22.48
C ARG A 5 13.91 -16.77 -21.67
N LEU A 6 13.96 -18.08 -21.94
CA LEU A 6 13.20 -19.09 -21.19
C LEU A 6 13.94 -19.46 -19.91
N GLN A 7 15.28 -19.50 -19.93
CA GLN A 7 16.08 -19.80 -18.77
C GLN A 7 15.83 -18.82 -17.61
N ALA A 8 15.63 -17.53 -17.91
CA ALA A 8 15.30 -16.51 -16.91
C ALA A 8 13.92 -16.67 -16.25
N LYS A 9 13.03 -17.49 -16.81
CA LYS A 9 11.67 -17.74 -16.29
C LYS A 9 11.56 -19.06 -15.50
N ILE A 10 12.64 -19.81 -15.35
CA ILE A 10 12.65 -21.07 -14.59
C ILE A 10 12.59 -20.75 -13.10
N LEU A 11 11.51 -21.17 -12.44
CA LEU A 11 11.31 -20.98 -11.00
C LEU A 11 12.11 -21.98 -10.16
N LYS A 12 12.05 -23.27 -10.52
CA LYS A 12 12.76 -24.35 -9.83
C LYS A 12 12.93 -25.54 -10.78
N VAL A 13 14.04 -26.25 -10.62
CA VAL A 13 14.29 -27.54 -11.26
C VAL A 13 13.91 -28.63 -10.26
N VAL A 14 13.08 -29.57 -10.68
CA VAL A 14 12.60 -30.68 -9.86
C VAL A 14 13.15 -31.98 -10.45
N ASP A 15 13.71 -32.82 -9.58
CA ASP A 15 14.18 -34.15 -9.94
C ASP A 15 13.09 -35.19 -9.64
N VAL A 16 12.95 -36.19 -10.51
CA VAL A 16 11.93 -37.24 -10.41
C VAL A 16 12.55 -38.60 -10.67
N SER A 17 12.16 -39.58 -9.86
CA SER A 17 12.77 -40.93 -9.89
C SER A 17 12.37 -41.76 -11.10
N TYR A 18 11.24 -41.45 -11.74
CA TYR A 18 10.73 -42.17 -12.91
C TYR A 18 10.35 -41.18 -14.01
N GLY A 19 10.59 -41.56 -15.26
CA GLY A 19 10.17 -40.77 -16.43
C GLY A 19 8.71 -41.03 -16.83
N GLY A 20 8.24 -40.29 -17.84
CA GLY A 20 6.89 -40.45 -18.40
C GLY A 20 5.78 -39.85 -17.52
N VAL A 21 4.56 -40.37 -17.67
CA VAL A 21 3.35 -39.82 -17.01
C VAL A 21 3.40 -39.93 -15.49
N ILE A 22 4.04 -40.98 -14.97
CA ILE A 22 4.18 -41.21 -13.51
C ILE A 22 5.11 -40.15 -12.91
N GLY A 23 6.25 -39.88 -13.55
CA GLY A 23 7.16 -38.79 -13.16
C GLY A 23 6.54 -37.41 -13.27
N PHE A 24 5.70 -37.18 -14.27
CA PHE A 24 5.00 -35.91 -14.45
C PHE A 24 4.05 -35.61 -13.29
N ASN A 25 3.26 -36.61 -12.85
CA ASN A 25 2.38 -36.46 -11.69
C ASN A 25 3.18 -36.18 -10.40
N GLN A 26 4.31 -36.87 -10.20
CA GLN A 26 5.20 -36.61 -9.07
C GLN A 26 5.80 -35.19 -9.12
N ALA A 27 6.22 -34.73 -10.29
CA ALA A 27 6.73 -33.37 -10.48
C ALA A 27 5.66 -32.32 -10.15
N ILE A 28 4.39 -32.56 -10.50
CA ILE A 28 3.27 -31.66 -10.15
C ILE A 28 3.11 -31.56 -8.63
N GLU A 29 3.12 -32.69 -7.92
CA GLU A 29 2.96 -32.73 -6.48
C GLU A 29 4.09 -31.95 -5.77
N LEU A 30 5.34 -32.18 -6.18
CA LEU A 30 6.51 -31.44 -5.68
C LEU A 30 6.49 -29.95 -6.08
N SER A 31 5.87 -29.60 -7.20
CA SER A 31 5.78 -28.21 -7.69
C SER A 31 4.69 -27.39 -7.00
N SER A 32 3.66 -28.05 -6.44
CA SER A 32 2.50 -27.41 -5.82
C SER A 32 2.88 -26.47 -4.67
N GLU A 33 3.83 -26.88 -3.82
CA GLU A 33 4.33 -26.06 -2.71
C GLU A 33 4.99 -24.77 -3.19
N ILE A 34 5.83 -24.87 -4.23
CA ILE A 34 6.56 -23.71 -4.78
C ILE A 34 5.57 -22.75 -5.44
N LEU A 35 4.63 -23.27 -6.23
CA LEU A 35 3.62 -22.47 -6.91
C LEU A 35 2.75 -21.68 -5.92
N SER A 36 2.42 -22.29 -4.78
CA SER A 36 1.70 -21.61 -3.70
C SER A 36 2.49 -20.42 -3.15
N ASN A 37 3.82 -20.56 -3.04
CA ASN A 37 4.71 -19.52 -2.56
C ASN A 37 4.97 -18.41 -3.59
N VAL A 38 4.78 -18.66 -4.89
CA VAL A 38 5.05 -17.66 -5.94
C VAL A 38 4.17 -16.41 -5.77
N LYS A 39 2.87 -16.56 -5.45
CA LYS A 39 1.97 -15.41 -5.23
C LYS A 39 2.49 -14.54 -4.07
N PHE A 40 2.89 -15.17 -2.96
CA PHE A 40 3.43 -14.46 -1.79
C PHE A 40 4.77 -13.78 -2.06
N ILE A 41 5.65 -14.40 -2.84
CA ILE A 41 6.95 -13.80 -3.20
C ILE A 41 6.74 -12.57 -4.10
N GLN A 42 5.79 -12.63 -5.03
CA GLN A 42 5.45 -11.48 -5.88
C GLN A 42 4.83 -10.35 -5.05
N GLU A 43 3.88 -10.68 -4.17
CA GLU A 43 3.23 -9.74 -3.26
C GLU A 43 4.25 -9.04 -2.35
N LYS A 44 5.12 -9.81 -1.68
CA LYS A 44 6.20 -9.29 -0.85
C LYS A 44 7.12 -8.35 -1.63
N ARG A 45 7.45 -8.69 -2.89
CA ARG A 45 8.30 -7.85 -3.73
C ARG A 45 7.60 -6.57 -4.17
N LEU A 46 6.29 -6.61 -4.40
CA LEU A 46 5.50 -5.45 -4.77
C LEU A 46 5.38 -4.47 -3.61
N ILE A 47 4.98 -4.96 -2.44
CA ILE A 47 4.85 -4.15 -1.22
C ILE A 47 6.23 -3.66 -0.76
N GLY A 48 7.28 -4.47 -0.92
CA GLY A 48 8.66 -4.04 -0.63
C GLY A 48 9.07 -2.81 -1.44
N LYS A 49 8.77 -2.78 -2.74
CA LYS A 49 9.02 -1.59 -3.58
C LYS A 49 8.20 -0.38 -3.13
N TYR A 50 6.96 -0.60 -2.70
CA TYR A 50 6.11 0.46 -2.19
C TYR A 50 6.69 1.07 -0.91
N PHE A 51 7.14 0.24 0.04
CA PHE A 51 7.79 0.70 1.27
C PHE A 51 9.16 1.33 1.02
N GLU A 52 9.91 0.90 0.00
CA GLU A 52 11.13 1.58 -0.43
C GLU A 52 10.84 3.03 -0.87
N GLU A 53 9.80 3.25 -1.67
CA GLU A 53 9.43 4.62 -2.11
C GLU A 53 8.99 5.51 -0.94
N ILE A 54 8.30 4.94 0.06
CA ILE A 54 7.95 5.64 1.31
C ILE A 54 9.21 5.98 2.11
N SER A 55 10.10 5.00 2.29
CA SER A 55 11.31 5.16 3.12
C SER A 55 12.32 6.15 2.52
N LEU A 56 12.33 6.28 1.20
CA LEU A 56 13.17 7.22 0.46
C LEU A 56 12.55 8.63 0.35
N ASP A 57 11.33 8.83 0.86
CA ASP A 57 10.56 10.08 0.82
C ASP A 57 10.53 10.70 -0.59
N THR A 58 10.38 9.85 -1.60
CA THR A 58 10.40 10.31 -2.99
C THR A 58 9.11 11.03 -3.38
N GLY A 59 8.07 11.03 -2.54
CA GLY A 59 6.75 11.58 -2.86
C GLY A 59 6.03 10.86 -4.00
N LYS A 60 6.45 9.64 -4.37
CA LYS A 60 5.86 8.83 -5.46
C LYS A 60 4.95 7.72 -4.94
N TYR A 61 4.33 7.93 -3.78
CA TYR A 61 3.39 6.99 -3.20
C TYR A 61 2.11 7.73 -2.84
N VAL A 62 1.02 6.99 -2.72
CA VAL A 62 -0.26 7.49 -2.24
C VAL A 62 -0.82 6.51 -1.23
N VAL A 63 -1.38 7.04 -0.15
CA VAL A 63 -1.98 6.32 0.97
C VAL A 63 -3.39 6.87 1.16
N GLY A 64 -4.34 6.01 1.52
CA GLY A 64 -5.70 6.45 1.84
C GLY A 64 -6.62 6.50 0.63
N VAL A 65 -7.92 6.52 0.88
CA VAL A 65 -8.95 6.36 -0.16
C VAL A 65 -9.07 7.63 -1.00
N ASP A 66 -9.22 8.78 -0.35
CA ASP A 66 -9.48 10.06 -1.02
C ASP A 66 -8.30 10.49 -1.87
N ASP A 67 -7.08 10.38 -1.33
CA ASP A 67 -5.85 10.71 -2.05
C ASP A 67 -5.63 9.77 -3.23
N THR A 68 -5.91 8.48 -3.05
CA THR A 68 -5.78 7.49 -4.13
C THR A 68 -6.77 7.78 -5.25
N LEU A 69 -8.00 8.21 -4.93
CA LEU A 69 -8.99 8.60 -5.92
C LEU A 69 -8.59 9.88 -6.66
N LYS A 70 -8.15 10.93 -5.94
CA LYS A 70 -7.61 12.15 -6.55
C LYS A 70 -6.45 11.83 -7.50
N ALA A 71 -5.50 11.00 -7.06
CA ALA A 71 -4.35 10.58 -7.87
C ALA A 71 -4.77 9.72 -9.08
N LEU A 72 -5.84 8.94 -8.95
CA LEU A 72 -6.39 8.12 -10.03
C LEU A 72 -7.07 8.99 -11.09
N GLU A 73 -7.84 10.01 -10.69
CA GLU A 73 -8.47 10.99 -11.59
C GLU A 73 -7.43 11.79 -12.38
N MET A 74 -6.30 12.15 -11.74
CA MET A 74 -5.16 12.79 -12.40
C MET A 74 -4.35 11.83 -13.30
N GLY A 75 -4.65 10.53 -13.30
CA GLY A 75 -3.91 9.51 -14.06
C GLY A 75 -2.45 9.34 -13.63
N ALA A 76 -2.13 9.70 -12.38
CA ALA A 76 -0.79 9.67 -11.82
C ALA A 76 -0.37 8.26 -11.37
N VAL A 77 -1.34 7.40 -11.06
CA VAL A 77 -1.11 6.07 -10.49
C VAL A 77 -0.53 5.11 -11.53
N LYS A 78 0.62 4.52 -11.21
CA LYS A 78 1.24 3.46 -12.01
C LYS A 78 0.69 2.09 -11.63
N ILE A 79 0.79 1.76 -10.35
CA ILE A 79 0.35 0.49 -9.77
C ILE A 79 -0.53 0.83 -8.59
N LEU A 80 -1.78 0.39 -8.63
CA LEU A 80 -2.74 0.48 -7.55
C LEU A 80 -2.71 -0.82 -6.76
N ILE A 81 -2.47 -0.73 -5.46
CA ILE A 81 -2.35 -1.85 -4.54
C ILE A 81 -3.58 -1.82 -3.64
N VAL A 82 -4.39 -2.87 -3.71
CA VAL A 82 -5.63 -2.96 -2.93
C VAL A 82 -5.68 -4.27 -2.17
N TRP A 83 -6.07 -4.22 -0.91
CA TRP A 83 -6.30 -5.42 -0.12
C TRP A 83 -7.57 -6.14 -0.59
N GLU A 84 -7.51 -7.47 -0.73
CA GLU A 84 -8.63 -8.29 -1.19
C GLU A 84 -9.88 -8.16 -0.30
N ASN A 85 -9.71 -7.92 1.01
CA ASN A 85 -10.81 -7.79 1.98
C ASN A 85 -10.99 -6.33 2.42
N LEU A 86 -11.11 -5.42 1.45
CA LEU A 86 -11.38 -4.01 1.73
C LEU A 86 -12.88 -3.80 1.99
N ASP A 87 -13.26 -3.55 3.25
CA ASP A 87 -14.65 -3.27 3.67
C ASP A 87 -15.05 -1.80 3.43
N ILE A 88 -14.74 -1.28 2.24
CA ILE A 88 -15.08 0.09 1.82
C ILE A 88 -16.12 0.02 0.72
N ASN A 89 -17.28 0.62 1.00
CA ASN A 89 -18.38 0.72 0.05
C ASN A 89 -18.41 2.12 -0.55
N ARG A 90 -18.59 2.18 -1.86
CA ARG A 90 -18.84 3.42 -2.60
C ARG A 90 -20.35 3.65 -2.67
N TYR A 91 -20.78 4.78 -2.10
CA TYR A 91 -22.17 5.23 -2.11
C TYR A 91 -22.34 6.39 -3.07
N VAL A 92 -23.29 6.25 -3.99
CA VAL A 92 -23.74 7.34 -4.84
C VAL A 92 -25.02 7.91 -4.22
N LEU A 93 -24.88 9.03 -3.52
CA LEU A 93 -25.98 9.74 -2.88
C LEU A 93 -26.46 10.83 -3.82
N LYS A 94 -27.78 10.92 -4.01
CA LYS A 94 -28.40 12.03 -4.74
C LYS A 94 -29.22 12.87 -3.80
N ASN A 95 -28.98 14.18 -3.83
CA ASN A 95 -29.82 15.12 -3.13
C ASN A 95 -31.10 15.39 -3.94
N SER A 96 -32.26 15.15 -3.34
CA SER A 96 -33.58 15.35 -3.96
C SER A 96 -33.82 16.81 -4.39
N THR A 97 -33.18 17.77 -3.69
CA THR A 97 -33.42 19.21 -3.91
C THR A 97 -32.43 19.85 -4.90
N ASN A 98 -31.17 19.40 -4.93
CA ASN A 98 -30.12 20.07 -5.72
C ASN A 98 -29.61 19.27 -6.93
N SER A 99 -30.06 18.02 -7.11
CA SER A 99 -29.56 17.09 -8.16
C SER A 99 -28.04 16.90 -8.17
N GLU A 100 -27.34 17.27 -7.09
CA GLU A 100 -25.92 17.00 -6.90
C GLU A 100 -25.74 15.53 -6.51
N ILE A 101 -24.77 14.89 -7.18
CA ILE A 101 -24.36 13.52 -6.93
C ILE A 101 -23.12 13.59 -6.05
N ILE A 102 -23.27 13.21 -4.79
CA ILE A 102 -22.16 13.14 -3.84
C ILE A 102 -21.73 11.68 -3.75
N ILE A 103 -20.47 11.41 -4.08
CA ILE A 103 -19.88 10.09 -3.92
C ILE A 103 -19.20 10.07 -2.56
N LYS A 104 -19.70 9.23 -1.64
CA LYS A 104 -19.07 9.01 -0.34
C LYS A 104 -18.48 7.60 -0.29
N HIS A 105 -17.30 7.47 0.30
CA HIS A 105 -16.68 6.20 0.65
C HIS A 105 -16.90 6.00 2.14
N LEU A 106 -17.62 4.95 2.52
CA LEU A 106 -18.01 4.72 3.91
C LEU A 106 -17.60 3.29 4.30
N ASN A 107 -17.06 3.17 5.52
CA ASN A 107 -16.84 1.88 6.17
C ASN A 107 -18.15 1.35 6.77
N GLU A 108 -18.21 0.04 7.01
CA GLU A 108 -19.35 -0.64 7.67
C GLU A 108 -19.72 -0.01 9.03
N GLU A 109 -18.75 0.56 9.76
CA GLU A 109 -18.98 1.26 11.03
C GLU A 109 -19.66 2.63 10.84
N GLN A 110 -19.38 3.32 9.74
CA GLN A 110 -20.01 4.60 9.39
C GLN A 110 -21.40 4.42 8.75
N GLU A 111 -21.75 3.19 8.34
CA GLU A 111 -23.12 2.82 7.95
C GLU A 111 -24.09 2.89 9.15
N ALA A 112 -23.60 2.76 10.39
CA ALA A 112 -24.40 2.80 11.60
C ALA A 112 -24.81 4.24 12.01
N ASP A 113 -24.05 5.24 11.58
CA ASP A 113 -24.28 6.65 11.93
C ASP A 113 -25.23 7.33 10.93
N GLN A 114 -26.49 7.51 11.35
CA GLN A 114 -27.52 8.25 10.60
C GLN A 114 -27.15 9.71 10.30
N SER A 115 -26.11 10.26 10.93
CA SER A 115 -25.57 11.60 10.65
C SER A 115 -24.90 11.68 9.28
N ASN A 116 -24.33 10.59 8.75
CA ASN A 116 -23.64 10.60 7.44
C ASN A 116 -24.59 10.69 6.24
N PHE A 117 -25.87 10.32 6.45
CA PHE A 117 -26.96 10.43 5.48
C PHE A 117 -27.73 11.76 5.60
N ARG A 118 -27.38 12.63 6.56
CA ARG A 118 -27.95 13.97 6.72
C ARG A 118 -26.89 15.01 6.40
N ALA A 119 -27.14 15.84 5.39
CA ALA A 119 -26.28 16.99 5.10
C ALA A 119 -26.28 17.98 6.28
N PRO A 120 -25.17 18.69 6.54
CA PRO A 120 -25.10 19.71 7.59
C PRO A 120 -26.02 20.92 7.32
N VAL A 121 -26.51 21.10 6.09
CA VAL A 121 -27.37 22.22 5.69
C VAL A 121 -28.69 21.70 5.14
N GLY A 122 -29.67 21.54 6.04
CA GLY A 122 -31.05 21.24 5.68
C GLY A 122 -31.36 19.76 5.75
N SER A 123 -32.38 19.44 6.55
CA SER A 123 -32.99 18.12 6.70
C SER A 123 -33.62 17.61 5.39
N ALA A 124 -32.79 17.27 4.41
CA ALA A 124 -33.15 16.53 3.23
C ALA A 124 -32.49 15.15 3.35
N ASP A 125 -33.31 14.10 3.33
CA ASP A 125 -32.82 12.73 3.33
C ASP A 125 -32.07 12.48 2.01
N LEU A 126 -30.79 12.11 2.10
CA LEU A 126 -30.00 11.72 0.93
C LEU A 126 -30.46 10.32 0.48
N GLU A 127 -30.95 10.23 -0.75
CA GLU A 127 -31.37 8.94 -1.31
C GLU A 127 -30.14 8.18 -1.83
N VAL A 128 -29.97 6.95 -1.34
CA VAL A 128 -28.95 6.02 -1.83
C VAL A 128 -29.44 5.45 -3.15
N GLN A 129 -28.85 5.89 -4.26
CA GLN A 129 -29.17 5.31 -5.56
C GLN A 129 -28.42 4.00 -5.78
N GLU A 130 -27.12 3.97 -5.48
CA GLU A 130 -26.27 2.81 -5.74
C GLU A 130 -25.28 2.58 -4.59
N LYS A 131 -25.23 1.33 -4.11
CA LYS A 131 -24.20 0.78 -3.21
C LYS A 131 -23.36 -0.19 -4.02
N MET A 132 -22.07 0.09 -4.19
CA MET A 132 -21.14 -0.79 -4.89
C MET A 132 -19.85 -0.95 -4.06
N PRO A 133 -19.31 -2.17 -3.89
CA PRO A 133 -18.01 -2.37 -3.27
C PRO A 133 -16.93 -1.62 -4.04
N LEU A 134 -16.05 -0.90 -3.35
CA LEU A 134 -15.01 -0.11 -4.00
C LEU A 134 -14.04 -1.00 -4.81
N LEU A 135 -13.82 -2.23 -4.34
CA LEU A 135 -13.02 -3.25 -5.02
C LEU A 135 -13.56 -3.60 -6.41
N GLU A 136 -14.87 -3.79 -6.52
CA GLU A 136 -15.54 -4.10 -7.79
C GLU A 136 -15.47 -2.90 -8.74
N TRP A 137 -15.64 -1.70 -8.21
CA TRP A 137 -15.51 -0.48 -8.99
C TRP A 137 -14.10 -0.33 -9.58
N PHE A 138 -13.04 -0.55 -8.78
CA PHE A 138 -11.67 -0.55 -9.30
C PHE A 138 -11.47 -1.59 -10.39
N ALA A 139 -12.01 -2.80 -10.23
CA ALA A 139 -11.92 -3.86 -11.22
C ALA A 139 -12.63 -3.52 -12.55
N ALA A 140 -13.65 -2.67 -12.53
CA ALA A 140 -14.32 -2.18 -13.74
C ALA A 140 -13.55 -1.03 -14.41
N GLU A 141 -13.02 -0.10 -13.62
CA GLU A 141 -12.57 1.21 -14.10
C GLU A 141 -11.04 1.33 -14.28
N TYR A 142 -10.22 0.40 -13.73
CA TYR A 142 -8.75 0.50 -13.77
C TYR A 142 -8.17 0.71 -15.18
N LYS A 143 -8.82 0.16 -16.21
CA LYS A 143 -8.39 0.29 -17.61
C LYS A 143 -8.49 1.72 -18.13
N LYS A 144 -9.47 2.52 -17.66
CA LYS A 144 -9.67 3.90 -18.15
C LYS A 144 -8.60 4.83 -17.61
N PHE A 145 -8.15 4.58 -16.38
CA PHE A 145 -7.06 5.34 -15.75
C PHE A 145 -5.67 4.88 -16.18
N GLY A 146 -5.56 3.73 -16.85
CA GLY A 146 -4.29 3.17 -17.30
C GLY A 146 -3.39 2.72 -16.14
N CYS A 147 -3.96 2.38 -14.99
CA CYS A 147 -3.23 1.84 -13.85
C CYS A 147 -3.16 0.31 -13.92
N THR A 148 -2.15 -0.26 -13.27
CA THR A 148 -2.07 -1.71 -13.04
C THR A 148 -2.66 -2.01 -11.67
N LEU A 149 -3.74 -2.79 -11.60
CA LEU A 149 -4.38 -3.16 -10.34
C LEU A 149 -3.77 -4.48 -9.84
N GLU A 150 -3.25 -4.45 -8.61
CA GLU A 150 -2.68 -5.61 -7.93
C GLU A 150 -3.37 -5.83 -6.59
N PHE A 151 -3.84 -7.05 -6.37
CA PHE A 151 -4.50 -7.43 -5.13
C PHE A 151 -3.51 -8.08 -4.16
N VAL A 152 -3.56 -7.65 -2.90
CA VAL A 152 -2.68 -8.14 -1.83
C VAL A 152 -3.48 -8.79 -0.70
N THR A 153 -2.81 -9.59 0.11
CA THR A 153 -3.40 -10.31 1.24
C THR A 153 -2.68 -9.97 2.55
N ASN A 154 -3.23 -10.40 3.68
CA ASN A 154 -2.59 -10.20 4.99
C ASN A 154 -1.73 -11.41 5.43
N LYS A 155 -1.43 -12.35 4.53
CA LYS A 155 -0.68 -13.57 4.88
C LYS A 155 0.82 -13.36 5.05
N SER A 156 1.38 -12.34 4.40
CA SER A 156 2.79 -11.93 4.57
C SER A 156 2.90 -10.86 5.67
N GLN A 157 4.10 -10.75 6.26
CA GLN A 157 4.39 -9.71 7.26
C GLN A 157 4.24 -8.30 6.65
N GLU A 158 4.72 -8.12 5.43
CA GLU A 158 4.61 -6.88 4.66
C GLU A 158 3.14 -6.58 4.31
N GLY A 159 2.37 -7.59 3.93
CA GLY A 159 0.93 -7.47 3.69
C GLY A 159 0.14 -7.07 4.94
N SER A 160 0.46 -7.65 6.09
CA SER A 160 -0.15 -7.27 7.38
C SER A 160 0.16 -5.82 7.77
N GLN A 161 1.39 -5.34 7.53
CA GLN A 161 1.76 -3.94 7.76
C GLN A 161 1.03 -3.00 6.82
N PHE A 162 0.86 -3.38 5.55
CA PHE A 162 0.08 -2.60 4.59
C PHE A 162 -1.39 -2.46 5.02
N CYS A 163 -2.03 -3.57 5.41
CA CYS A 163 -3.43 -3.55 5.83
C CYS A 163 -3.65 -2.76 7.13
N ARG A 164 -2.79 -2.95 8.14
CA ARG A 164 -2.95 -2.31 9.46
C ARG A 164 -2.42 -0.88 9.52
N GLY A 165 -1.35 -0.57 8.79
CA GLY A 165 -0.68 0.72 8.83
C GLY A 165 -1.23 1.72 7.81
N PHE A 166 -1.69 1.25 6.65
CA PHE A 166 -2.06 2.12 5.52
C PHE A 166 -3.53 1.93 5.07
N GLY A 167 -4.36 1.28 5.90
CA GLY A 167 -5.79 1.12 5.62
C GLY A 167 -6.11 0.19 4.43
N GLY A 168 -5.15 -0.63 3.98
CA GLY A 168 -5.37 -1.61 2.91
C GLY A 168 -5.55 -1.03 1.51
N ILE A 169 -5.32 0.27 1.31
CA ILE A 169 -5.33 0.94 0.01
C ILE A 169 -4.10 1.82 -0.16
N GLY A 170 -3.48 1.75 -1.33
CA GLY A 170 -2.37 2.61 -1.66
C GLY A 170 -1.88 2.38 -3.08
N GLY A 171 -0.90 3.17 -3.52
CA GLY A 171 -0.41 3.06 -4.88
C GLY A 171 0.97 3.66 -5.06
N ILE A 172 1.65 3.18 -6.10
CA ILE A 172 2.90 3.75 -6.60
C ILE A 172 2.55 4.69 -7.75
N LEU A 173 2.97 5.95 -7.63
CA LEU A 173 2.76 6.99 -8.63
C LEU A 173 3.85 6.96 -9.70
N ARG A 174 3.54 7.47 -10.89
CA ARG A 174 4.50 7.62 -12.00
C ARG A 174 5.45 8.80 -11.79
N TYR A 175 4.94 9.86 -11.16
CA TYR A 175 5.62 11.11 -10.86
C TYR A 175 5.29 11.55 -9.44
N GLN A 176 6.09 12.46 -8.89
CA GLN A 176 5.88 13.00 -7.55
C GLN A 176 4.60 13.83 -7.55
N LEU A 177 3.73 13.63 -6.56
CA LEU A 177 2.49 14.37 -6.46
C LEU A 177 2.38 14.90 -5.03
N ASP A 178 2.46 16.22 -4.89
CA ASP A 178 2.25 16.87 -3.60
C ASP A 178 0.75 16.98 -3.34
N ILE A 179 0.22 15.99 -2.63
CA ILE A 179 -1.21 15.93 -2.30
C ILE A 179 -1.59 17.02 -1.30
N ARG A 180 -0.65 17.41 -0.42
CA ARG A 180 -0.83 18.52 0.55
C ARG A 180 -1.21 19.85 -0.11
N SER A 181 -0.83 20.05 -1.37
CA SER A 181 -1.17 21.28 -2.11
C SER A 181 -2.63 21.32 -2.55
N PHE A 182 -3.32 20.19 -2.62
CA PHE A 182 -4.70 20.10 -3.11
C PHE A 182 -5.75 20.35 -2.03
N ASP A 183 -5.40 20.15 -0.75
CA ASP A 183 -6.29 20.50 0.36
C ASP A 183 -6.41 22.03 0.53
N GLU A 184 -5.44 22.82 0.05
CA GLU A 184 -5.55 24.29 0.02
C GLU A 184 -6.49 24.84 -1.07
N PHE A 185 -6.83 24.05 -2.10
CA PHE A 185 -7.78 24.46 -3.15
C PHE A 185 -9.19 23.93 -2.95
N SER A 186 -9.40 23.10 -1.94
CA SER A 186 -10.71 22.59 -1.56
C SER A 186 -11.22 23.47 -0.42
N ASP A 187 -11.90 24.57 -0.76
CA ASP A 187 -12.63 25.44 0.18
C ASP A 187 -13.85 24.69 0.74
N ASP A 188 -13.59 23.64 1.51
CA ASP A 188 -14.54 22.92 2.34
C ASP A 188 -13.77 22.46 3.59
N GLY A 189 -13.84 23.28 4.64
CA GLY A 189 -13.07 23.11 5.86
C GLY A 189 -13.44 21.85 6.66
N GLU A 190 -12.75 20.74 6.40
CA GLU A 190 -12.60 19.66 7.37
C GLU A 190 -11.18 19.67 7.94
N VAL A 191 -11.10 19.98 9.23
CA VAL A 191 -9.89 19.90 10.05
C VAL A 191 -9.64 18.41 10.30
N CYS A 192 -8.69 17.81 9.58
CA CYS A 192 -8.13 16.53 10.02
C CYS A 192 -7.18 16.80 11.19
N ASP A 193 -7.52 16.26 12.36
CA ASP A 193 -6.73 16.35 13.59
C ASP A 193 -5.37 15.65 13.36
N ASP A 194 -4.30 16.42 13.49
CA ASP A 194 -2.90 16.12 13.10
C ASP A 194 -2.21 15.10 14.05
N SER A 195 -3.00 14.25 14.71
CA SER A 195 -2.57 13.49 15.89
C SER A 195 -2.08 12.05 15.62
N GLU A 196 -2.21 11.52 14.39
CA GLU A 196 -1.80 10.13 14.09
C GLU A 196 -0.43 9.96 13.41
N LEU A 197 0.20 11.04 12.92
CA LEU A 197 1.51 10.96 12.27
C LEU A 197 2.70 10.84 13.24
N GLU A 198 2.50 11.10 14.54
CA GLU A 198 3.57 10.92 15.54
C GLU A 198 3.79 9.45 15.94
N LEU A 199 2.83 8.55 15.68
CA LEU A 199 2.93 7.13 16.07
C LEU A 199 3.87 6.31 15.18
N ILE A 200 4.17 6.77 13.95
CA ILE A 200 5.09 6.09 13.03
C ILE A 200 6.55 6.29 13.48
N ASN A 201 6.87 7.43 14.11
CA ASN A 201 8.21 7.74 14.60
C ASN A 201 8.58 7.02 15.92
N SER A 202 7.65 6.28 16.54
CA SER A 202 7.86 5.68 17.87
C SER A 202 8.18 4.18 17.87
N PHE A 203 8.39 3.51 16.73
CA PHE A 203 8.77 2.09 16.75
C PHE A 203 10.30 1.90 16.89
N PRO A 204 10.79 1.25 17.96
CA PRO A 204 12.22 1.11 18.20
C PRO A 204 12.86 0.07 17.28
N MET A 205 14.01 0.46 16.74
CA MET A 205 14.95 -0.33 15.97
C MET A 205 15.46 -1.53 16.79
N LEU A 206 14.84 -2.70 16.62
CA LEU A 206 15.32 -3.97 17.18
C LEU A 206 15.94 -4.79 16.05
N MET A 207 17.28 -4.74 15.93
CA MET A 207 18.15 -5.84 15.50
C MET A 207 19.60 -5.33 15.36
N GLN A 208 20.43 -5.52 16.40
CA GLN A 208 21.77 -6.15 16.35
C GLN A 208 22.60 -5.77 17.58
N GLU A 209 22.54 -6.58 18.63
CA GLU A 209 23.70 -6.80 19.50
C GLU A 209 24.03 -8.29 19.46
N ASN A 210 25.05 -8.63 18.68
CA ASN A 210 25.85 -9.82 18.88
C ASN A 210 27.31 -9.49 18.52
N GLY A 211 28.05 -9.12 19.56
CA GLY A 211 29.42 -9.56 19.80
C GLY A 211 30.53 -9.08 18.85
N ALA A 212 31.29 -8.08 19.29
CA ALA A 212 32.76 -8.14 19.22
C ALA A 212 33.40 -7.19 20.24
N LYS A 213 33.93 -7.75 21.32
CA LYS A 213 34.94 -7.13 22.16
C LYS A 213 36.17 -6.80 21.29
N ARG A 214 36.77 -5.62 21.45
CA ARG A 214 38.18 -5.44 21.90
C ARG A 214 38.66 -4.00 21.74
N THR A 215 39.12 -3.46 22.87
CA THR A 215 40.33 -2.62 23.04
C THR A 215 40.39 -1.26 22.34
N SER A 216 40.18 -0.20 23.12
CA SER A 216 41.00 1.02 23.04
C SER A 216 42.49 0.65 23.24
N PRO A 217 43.45 1.38 22.62
CA PRO A 217 44.04 2.48 23.40
C PRO A 217 44.57 3.69 22.58
N VAL A 218 44.47 4.88 23.21
CA VAL A 218 45.60 5.81 23.47
C VAL A 218 45.98 6.91 22.45
N GLN A 219 45.93 8.14 23.00
CA GLN A 219 46.76 9.34 22.83
C GLN A 219 46.70 10.17 21.55
N GLU A 220 46.08 11.35 21.69
CA GLU A 220 46.48 12.56 20.97
C GLU A 220 47.21 13.47 21.97
N ILE A 221 48.44 13.81 21.62
CA ILE A 221 49.36 14.67 22.35
C ILE A 221 49.10 16.09 21.85
N GLU A 222 48.55 16.96 22.70
CA GLU A 222 48.68 18.41 22.51
C GLU A 222 49.79 18.93 23.42
N GLU A 223 50.95 19.20 22.82
CA GLU A 223 51.98 20.05 23.39
C GLU A 223 51.45 21.50 23.44
N THR A 224 51.47 22.10 24.63
CA THR A 224 51.49 23.55 24.79
C THR A 224 52.78 23.94 25.51
N PRO A 225 53.62 24.82 24.95
CA PRO A 225 54.79 25.37 25.63
C PRO A 225 54.47 26.74 26.26
N LYS A 226 54.97 26.98 27.48
CA LYS A 226 55.32 28.29 28.09
C LYS A 226 55.70 28.04 29.55
N GLU A 227 57.00 27.94 29.86
CA GLU A 227 57.91 29.01 30.29
C GLU A 227 57.74 29.49 31.74
N LEU A 228 58.83 29.26 32.49
CA LEU A 228 59.45 30.07 33.56
C LEU A 228 58.59 30.63 34.70
N ASN A 229 58.75 30.05 35.90
CA ASN A 229 59.66 30.57 36.94
C ASN A 229 59.92 29.50 38.02
#